data_AF-A0A6H1ZXW9-F1
#
_entry.id   AF-A0A6H1ZXW9-F1
#
_cell.length_a   1.000
_cell.length_b   1.000
_cell.length_c   1.000
_cell.angle_alpha   90.00
_cell.angle_beta   90.00
_cell.angle_gamma   90.00
#
_symmetry.space_group_name_H-M   'P 1'
#
loop_
_entity.id
_entity.type
_entity.pdbx_description
1 polymer ?
#
loop_
_entity_poly.entity_id
_entity_poly.type
_entity_poly.pdbx_seq_one_letter_code
_entity_poly.pdbx_strand_id
1 'polypeptide(L)'
;MLVSEIITLARHQIIDTDGTFLTDTIAASLTNKFLRLVYRKLSQLDSDLIRQSYSQALTGGTAGYTLPTSFWRWQFLRIDGETMDLAQKPWVFMERFTDAVDSGTGTPLYYCNHSDGKVYLRPAPSGGTAVGAYFKSPTALVAADTFPFNGLFDDACANYLVGMLKLADDYDVSVEFALADDAIDRALGIDVHSKAGTLRAGCPKHDYMVQTEYHRT
;
A
#
# COMPACT_ATOMS: atom_id res chain seq x y z
N MET A 1 -15.30 -9.98 12.67
CA MET A 1 -15.58 -11.44 12.60
C MET A 1 -14.27 -12.21 12.51
N LEU A 2 -14.22 -13.46 12.96
CA LEU A 2 -13.06 -14.34 12.73
C LEU A 2 -12.95 -14.65 11.23
N VAL A 3 -11.74 -14.88 10.74
CA VAL A 3 -11.53 -15.28 9.33
C VAL A 3 -12.24 -16.60 9.03
N SER A 4 -12.24 -17.56 9.96
CA SER A 4 -13.00 -18.80 9.82
C SER A 4 -14.50 -18.58 9.62
N GLU A 5 -15.08 -17.58 10.27
CA GLU A 5 -16.50 -17.25 10.15
C GLU A 5 -16.80 -16.62 8.77
N ILE A 6 -15.91 -15.77 8.25
CA ILE A 6 -15.99 -15.23 6.87
C ILE A 6 -15.93 -16.37 5.85
N ILE A 7 -15.01 -17.32 6.03
CA ILE A 7 -14.86 -18.47 5.13
C ILE A 7 -16.12 -19.34 5.17
N THR A 8 -16.65 -19.62 6.36
CA THR A 8 -17.91 -20.38 6.52
C THR A 8 -19.08 -19.67 5.84
N LEU A 9 -19.19 -18.34 5.98
CA LEU A 9 -20.21 -17.56 5.28
C LEU A 9 -20.09 -17.70 3.75
N ALA A 10 -18.88 -17.57 3.20
CA ALA A 10 -18.63 -17.73 1.77
C ALA A 10 -18.99 -19.16 1.29
N ARG A 11 -18.62 -20.19 2.04
CA ARG A 11 -18.96 -21.60 1.75
C ARG A 11 -20.47 -21.83 1.73
N HIS A 12 -21.20 -21.28 2.68
CA HIS A 12 -22.66 -21.39 2.70
C HIS A 12 -23.31 -20.75 1.47
N GLN A 13 -22.78 -19.62 0.98
CA GLN A 13 -23.31 -18.94 -0.21
C GLN A 13 -23.11 -19.73 -1.52
N ILE A 14 -22.13 -20.64 -1.57
CA ILE A 14 -21.86 -21.51 -2.73
C ILE A 14 -22.30 -22.96 -2.51
N ILE A 15 -22.92 -23.28 -1.36
CA ILE A 15 -23.35 -24.63 -1.00
C ILE A 15 -22.15 -25.61 -0.96
N ASP A 16 -20.98 -25.15 -0.52
CA ASP A 16 -19.77 -25.95 -0.32
C ASP A 16 -19.56 -26.23 1.17
N THR A 17 -20.49 -26.97 1.78
CA THR A 17 -20.49 -27.24 3.23
C THR A 17 -19.28 -28.04 3.68
N ASP A 18 -18.71 -28.85 2.79
CA ASP A 18 -17.63 -29.79 3.09
C ASP A 18 -16.24 -29.22 2.75
N GLY A 19 -16.19 -27.98 2.23
CA GLY A 19 -14.94 -27.29 1.88
C GLY A 19 -14.19 -27.94 0.72
N THR A 20 -14.92 -28.62 -0.16
CA THR A 20 -14.38 -29.33 -1.32
C THR A 20 -13.90 -28.40 -2.42
N PHE A 21 -14.62 -27.30 -2.65
CA PHE A 21 -14.29 -26.33 -3.70
C PHE A 21 -13.44 -25.18 -3.13
N LEU A 22 -13.94 -24.55 -2.07
CA LEU A 22 -13.21 -23.54 -1.30
C LEU A 22 -12.46 -24.23 -0.16
N THR A 23 -11.38 -24.94 -0.47
CA THR A 23 -10.54 -25.53 0.58
C THR A 23 -9.97 -24.46 1.51
N ASP A 24 -9.66 -24.82 2.76
CA ASP A 24 -9.13 -23.86 3.75
C ASP A 24 -7.89 -23.13 3.23
N THR A 25 -7.01 -23.84 2.51
CA THR A 25 -5.81 -23.28 1.89
C THR A 25 -6.16 -22.23 0.83
N ILE A 26 -7.12 -22.52 -0.06
CA ILE A 26 -7.56 -21.58 -1.09
C ILE A 26 -8.21 -20.36 -0.42
N ALA A 27 -9.08 -20.60 0.56
CA ALA A 27 -9.80 -19.55 1.29
C ALA A 27 -8.84 -18.60 2.02
N ALA A 28 -7.83 -19.14 2.70
CA ALA A 28 -6.81 -18.35 3.38
C ALA A 28 -5.98 -17.52 2.38
N SER A 29 -5.59 -18.11 1.25
CA SER A 29 -4.85 -17.41 0.19
C SER A 29 -5.65 -16.24 -0.38
N LEU A 30 -6.91 -16.48 -0.76
CA LEU A 30 -7.79 -15.45 -1.31
C LEU A 30 -8.14 -14.37 -0.29
N THR A 31 -8.37 -14.73 0.98
CA THR A 31 -8.60 -13.75 2.06
C THR A 31 -7.40 -12.80 2.22
N ASN A 32 -6.19 -13.35 2.21
CA ASN A 32 -4.96 -12.55 2.29
C ASN A 32 -4.74 -11.69 1.03
N LYS A 33 -5.16 -12.18 -0.15
CA LYS A 33 -5.14 -11.40 -1.38
C LYS A 33 -6.11 -10.22 -1.30
N PHE A 34 -7.35 -10.46 -0.87
CA PHE A 34 -8.34 -9.41 -0.63
C PHE A 34 -7.83 -8.37 0.37
N LEU A 35 -7.25 -8.80 1.49
CA LEU A 35 -6.67 -7.92 2.48
C LEU A 35 -5.61 -6.99 1.89
N ARG A 36 -4.71 -7.50 1.03
CA ARG A 36 -3.71 -6.67 0.34
C ARG A 36 -4.37 -5.63 -0.58
N LEU A 37 -5.48 -5.97 -1.24
CA LEU A 37 -6.23 -5.04 -2.08
C LEU A 37 -6.91 -3.95 -1.25
N VAL A 38 -7.52 -4.29 -0.12
CA VAL A 38 -8.07 -3.34 0.86
C VAL A 38 -6.98 -2.37 1.31
N TYR A 39 -5.84 -2.88 1.77
CA TYR A 39 -4.71 -2.07 2.21
C TYR A 39 -4.19 -1.13 1.10
N ARG A 40 -4.09 -1.62 -0.14
CA ARG A 40 -3.68 -0.79 -1.28
C ARG A 40 -4.66 0.34 -1.53
N LYS A 41 -5.95 0.06 -1.54
CA LYS A 41 -6.99 1.07 -1.74
C LYS A 41 -6.99 2.10 -0.61
N LEU A 42 -6.94 1.65 0.64
CA LEU A 42 -6.88 2.53 1.81
C LEU A 42 -5.63 3.42 1.79
N SER A 43 -4.49 2.92 1.32
CA SER A 43 -3.30 3.74 1.15
C SER A 43 -3.51 4.79 0.05
N GLN A 44 -4.10 4.43 -1.10
CA GLN A 44 -4.37 5.39 -2.18
C GLN A 44 -5.32 6.51 -1.76
N LEU A 45 -6.23 6.21 -0.83
CA LEU A 45 -7.18 7.16 -0.26
C LEU A 45 -6.62 7.94 0.95
N ASP A 46 -5.35 7.73 1.31
CA ASP A 46 -4.72 8.29 2.51
C ASP A 46 -5.54 8.07 3.78
N SER A 47 -6.16 6.90 3.90
CA SER A 47 -7.09 6.58 4.99
C SER A 47 -6.38 6.39 6.32
N ASP A 48 -6.94 7.00 7.36
CA ASP A 48 -6.49 6.86 8.75
C ASP A 48 -6.63 5.42 9.29
N LEU A 49 -7.44 4.57 8.65
CA LEU A 49 -7.67 3.18 9.07
C LEU A 49 -6.39 2.32 9.08
N ILE A 50 -5.40 2.67 8.26
CA ILE A 50 -4.11 1.96 8.19
C ILE A 50 -2.93 2.86 8.53
N ARG A 51 -3.18 4.07 9.03
CA ARG A 51 -2.14 5.00 9.46
C ARG A 51 -1.59 4.58 10.82
N GLN A 52 -0.28 4.69 10.96
CA GLN A 52 0.44 4.47 12.21
C GLN A 52 1.37 5.65 12.47
N SER A 53 1.56 5.97 13.74
CA SER A 53 2.51 6.98 14.17
C SER A 53 3.91 6.38 14.26
N TYR A 54 4.91 7.21 13.95
CA TYR A 54 6.33 6.90 14.10
C TYR A 54 6.98 7.93 14.99
N SER A 55 7.81 7.47 15.91
CA SER A 55 8.69 8.32 16.72
C SER A 55 9.98 7.54 16.99
N GLN A 56 11.11 8.15 16.69
CA GLN A 56 12.43 7.55 16.87
C GLN A 56 13.42 8.61 17.36
N ALA A 57 14.05 8.35 18.50
CA ALA A 57 15.14 9.17 18.99
C ALA A 57 16.34 9.09 18.03
N LEU A 58 16.91 10.25 17.70
CA LEU A 58 18.03 10.40 16.79
C LEU A 58 19.33 10.55 17.57
N THR A 59 20.35 9.82 17.14
CA THR A 59 21.69 9.89 17.70
C THR A 59 22.54 10.78 16.81
N GLY A 60 23.23 11.76 17.42
CA GLY A 60 24.15 12.65 16.72
C GLY A 60 25.13 11.87 15.82
N GLY A 61 25.25 12.27 14.56
CA GLY A 61 26.16 11.64 13.58
C GLY A 61 25.68 10.31 13.00
N THR A 62 24.56 9.75 13.49
CA THR A 62 23.99 8.51 12.95
C THR A 62 22.97 8.83 11.86
N ALA A 63 23.19 8.33 10.65
CA ALA A 63 22.34 8.64 9.51
C ALA A 63 21.19 7.65 9.28
N GLY A 64 21.38 6.37 9.63
CA GLY A 64 20.45 5.30 9.30
C GLY A 64 19.67 4.79 10.51
N TYR A 65 18.35 4.70 10.38
CA TYR A 65 17.43 4.30 11.43
C TYR A 65 16.49 3.20 10.94
N THR A 66 16.25 2.19 11.77
CA THR A 66 15.41 1.04 11.39
C THR A 66 13.95 1.47 11.21
N LEU A 67 13.33 1.06 10.10
CA LEU A 67 11.91 1.24 9.86
C LEU A 67 11.10 0.20 10.65
N PRO A 68 9.85 0.51 11.03
CA PRO A 68 8.94 -0.49 11.57
C PRO A 68 8.80 -1.69 10.64
N THR A 69 8.67 -2.90 11.20
CA THR A 69 8.54 -4.15 10.39
C THR A 69 7.32 -4.13 9.49
N SER A 70 6.25 -3.46 9.91
CA SER A 70 5.02 -3.28 9.14
C SER A 70 5.01 -1.99 8.32
N PHE A 71 6.16 -1.41 8.02
CA PHE A 71 6.24 -0.19 7.22
C PHE A 71 5.91 -0.47 5.75
N TRP A 72 5.08 0.37 5.14
CA TRP A 72 4.82 0.34 3.70
C TRP A 72 5.33 1.60 3.00
N ARG A 73 4.78 2.76 3.38
CA ARG A 73 5.19 4.05 2.82
C ARG A 73 4.96 5.15 3.85
N TRP A 74 5.78 6.20 3.79
CA TRP A 74 5.54 7.40 4.59
C TRP A 74 4.33 8.15 4.07
N GLN A 75 3.56 8.71 5.00
CA GLN A 75 2.66 9.83 4.71
C GLN A 75 3.45 11.13 4.87
N PHE A 76 4.18 11.25 5.98
CA PHE A 76 5.17 12.31 6.20
C PHE A 76 6.23 11.83 7.20
N LEU A 77 7.37 12.51 7.19
CA LEU A 77 8.45 12.34 8.14
C LEU A 77 9.08 13.72 8.39
N ARG A 78 9.28 14.09 9.65
CA ARG A 78 9.87 15.37 10.06
C ARG A 78 10.69 15.22 11.33
N ILE A 79 11.39 16.27 11.72
CA ILE A 79 12.05 16.35 13.03
C ILE A 79 11.06 17.00 14.00
N ASP A 80 11.03 16.51 15.24
CA ASP A 80 10.18 17.07 16.29
C ASP A 80 10.53 18.54 16.55
N GLY A 81 9.51 19.37 16.71
CA GLY A 81 9.64 20.83 16.76
C GLY A 81 9.79 21.52 15.39
N GLU A 82 10.05 20.80 14.31
CA GLU A 82 10.09 21.36 12.96
C GLU A 82 8.70 21.34 12.29
N THR A 83 8.40 22.39 11.52
CA THR A 83 7.12 22.52 10.81
C THR A 83 7.15 21.94 9.40
N MET A 84 8.33 21.72 8.84
CA MET A 84 8.51 21.21 7.49
C MET A 84 8.77 19.71 7.48
N ASP A 85 8.13 19.02 6.54
CA ASP A 85 8.41 17.62 6.26
C ASP A 85 9.73 17.46 5.51
N LEU A 86 10.44 16.38 5.81
CA LEU A 86 11.64 15.98 5.10
C LEU A 86 11.28 15.61 3.66
N ALA A 87 12.09 16.06 2.72
CA ALA A 87 11.89 15.73 1.32
C ALA A 87 12.46 14.34 1.02
N GLN A 88 11.63 13.44 0.46
CA GLN A 88 12.11 12.15 -0.01
C GLN A 88 13.06 12.31 -1.20
N LYS A 89 14.19 11.63 -1.16
CA LYS A 89 15.17 11.60 -2.24
C LYS A 89 15.63 10.17 -2.54
N PRO A 90 16.04 9.89 -3.79
CA PRO A 90 16.63 8.60 -4.14
C PRO A 90 17.98 8.41 -3.45
N TRP A 91 18.41 7.16 -3.24
CA TRP A 91 19.68 6.85 -2.57
C TRP A 91 20.89 7.55 -3.21
N VAL A 92 20.96 7.58 -4.54
CA VAL A 92 22.03 8.25 -5.32
C VAL A 92 22.15 9.75 -4.99
N PHE A 93 21.04 10.40 -4.62
CA PHE A 93 21.09 11.79 -4.14
C PHE A 93 21.71 11.87 -2.74
N MET A 94 21.38 10.91 -1.87
CA MET A 94 21.87 10.84 -0.50
C MET A 94 23.38 10.55 -0.42
N GLU A 95 23.93 9.83 -1.40
CA GLU A 95 25.38 9.56 -1.55
C GLU A 95 26.19 10.84 -1.76
N ARG A 96 25.59 11.93 -2.24
CA ARG A 96 26.32 13.22 -2.34
C ARG A 96 26.75 13.76 -0.98
N PHE A 97 26.09 13.33 0.08
CA PHE A 97 26.40 13.69 1.47
C PHE A 97 27.32 12.67 2.17
N THR A 98 27.79 11.62 1.47
CA THR A 98 28.78 10.68 2.02
C THR A 98 30.21 11.15 1.84
N ASP A 99 30.46 12.07 0.92
CA ASP A 99 31.78 12.70 0.78
C ASP A 99 31.99 13.73 1.90
N ALA A 100 33.18 13.72 2.50
CA ALA A 100 33.49 14.35 3.79
C ALA A 100 33.14 15.84 3.91
N VAL A 101 32.98 16.56 2.80
CA VAL A 101 32.68 18.01 2.76
C VAL A 101 31.24 18.31 3.23
N ASP A 102 30.28 17.41 3.00
CA ASP A 102 28.86 17.57 3.37
C ASP A 102 28.39 16.58 4.46
N SER A 103 29.33 15.82 5.03
CA SER A 103 29.08 14.78 6.06
C SER A 103 28.77 15.32 7.46
N GLY A 104 28.69 16.64 7.62
CA GLY A 104 28.45 17.31 8.89
C GLY A 104 27.13 16.90 9.55
N THR A 105 27.14 16.85 10.88
CA THR A 105 25.89 16.80 11.66
C THR A 105 25.13 18.11 11.48
N GLY A 106 23.82 18.03 11.28
CA GLY A 106 22.95 19.19 11.13
C GLY A 106 21.48 18.80 11.25
N THR A 107 20.58 19.70 10.89
CA THR A 107 19.15 19.41 10.80
C THR A 107 18.89 18.64 9.51
N PRO A 108 18.37 17.40 9.56
CA PRO A 108 18.01 16.67 8.36
C PRO A 108 16.98 17.45 7.52
N LEU A 109 17.18 17.44 6.21
CA LEU A 109 16.26 18.04 5.22
C LEU A 109 15.69 16.99 4.26
N TYR A 110 16.41 15.88 4.13
CA TYR A 110 16.10 14.82 3.18
C TYR A 110 16.04 13.47 3.89
N TYR A 111 15.20 12.59 3.36
CA TYR A 111 15.20 11.18 3.75
C TYR A 111 15.20 10.25 2.54
N CYS A 112 15.66 9.02 2.75
CA CYS A 112 15.56 7.94 1.79
C CYS A 112 15.26 6.63 2.51
N ASN A 113 14.25 5.90 2.04
CA ASN A 113 14.03 4.53 2.47
C ASN A 113 14.91 3.61 1.62
N HIS A 114 15.68 2.75 2.28
CA HIS A 114 16.63 1.87 1.63
C HIS A 114 16.21 0.40 1.76
N SER A 115 16.73 -0.45 0.87
CA SER A 115 16.34 -1.85 0.75
C SER A 115 16.73 -2.72 1.95
N ASP A 116 17.62 -2.23 2.82
CA ASP A 116 18.02 -2.84 4.08
C ASP A 116 17.01 -2.59 5.22
N GLY A 117 15.85 -2.00 4.92
CA GLY A 117 14.80 -1.73 5.90
C GLY A 117 15.09 -0.52 6.79
N LYS A 118 15.96 0.39 6.34
CA LYS A 118 16.29 1.62 7.07
C LYS A 118 15.79 2.86 6.35
N VAL A 119 15.53 3.91 7.13
CA VAL A 119 15.44 5.28 6.66
C VAL A 119 16.77 5.98 6.94
N TYR A 120 17.32 6.59 5.90
CA TYR A 120 18.53 7.40 5.98
C TYR A 120 18.17 8.88 5.94
N LEU A 121 18.71 9.66 6.87
CA LEU A 121 18.49 11.09 7.03
C LEU A 121 19.73 11.87 6.58
N ARG A 122 19.55 12.95 5.81
CA ARG A 122 20.63 13.84 5.36
C ARG A 122 20.27 15.33 5.47
N PRO A 123 21.18 16.19 5.96
CA PRO A 123 22.43 15.87 6.69
C PRO A 123 22.20 14.94 7.88
N ALA A 124 23.26 14.30 8.40
CA ALA A 124 23.10 13.43 9.56
C ALA A 124 22.59 14.26 10.75
N PRO A 125 21.64 13.78 11.56
CA PRO A 125 21.12 14.55 12.68
C PRO A 125 22.21 14.91 13.68
N SER A 126 22.13 16.09 14.28
CA SER A 126 22.89 16.46 15.49
C SER A 126 22.27 15.88 16.77
N GLY A 127 21.05 15.35 16.69
CA GLY A 127 20.24 14.80 17.78
C GLY A 127 18.75 15.07 17.51
N GLY A 128 17.90 14.84 18.51
CA GLY A 128 16.46 15.13 18.43
C GLY A 128 15.61 13.88 18.23
N THR A 129 14.39 14.07 17.71
CA THR A 129 13.42 12.98 17.49
C THR A 129 12.88 13.09 16.08
N ALA A 130 12.95 12.01 15.30
CA ALA A 130 12.19 11.92 14.06
C ALA A 130 10.75 11.51 14.39
N VAL A 131 9.79 12.28 13.91
CA VAL A 131 8.35 12.01 14.07
C VAL A 131 7.71 11.91 12.69
N GLY A 132 6.77 11.00 12.54
CA GLY A 132 6.13 10.77 11.26
C GLY A 132 4.82 10.02 11.36
N ALA A 133 4.15 9.90 10.23
CA ALA A 133 3.08 8.94 10.05
C ALA A 133 3.38 8.09 8.82
N TYR A 134 3.08 6.80 8.90
CA TYR A 134 3.26 5.86 7.82
C TYR A 134 2.03 4.98 7.65
N PHE A 135 1.86 4.47 6.44
CA PHE A 135 0.86 3.45 6.16
C PHE A 135 1.42 2.08 6.50
N LYS A 136 0.67 1.32 7.29
CA LYS A 136 1.03 -0.04 7.70
C LYS A 136 0.85 -1.02 6.53
N SER A 137 1.74 -1.98 6.37
CA SER A 137 1.51 -3.15 5.52
C SER A 137 0.56 -4.15 6.18
N PRO A 138 -0.22 -4.92 5.40
CA PRO A 138 -1.10 -5.94 5.95
C PRO A 138 -0.28 -7.06 6.62
N THR A 139 -0.73 -7.50 7.79
CA THR A 139 -0.26 -8.74 8.40
C THR A 139 -1.04 -9.90 7.80
N ALA A 140 -0.34 -10.97 7.40
CA ALA A 140 -1.02 -12.15 6.86
C ALA A 140 -1.92 -12.77 7.93
N LEU A 141 -3.16 -13.07 7.55
CA LEU A 141 -4.16 -13.66 8.42
C LEU A 141 -4.18 -15.18 8.29
N VAL A 142 -4.39 -15.86 9.42
CA VAL A 142 -4.78 -17.26 9.50
C VAL A 142 -6.25 -17.39 9.95
N ALA A 143 -6.82 -18.59 9.85
CA ALA A 143 -8.24 -18.81 10.11
C ALA A 143 -8.72 -18.36 11.51
N ALA A 144 -7.85 -18.47 12.52
CA ALA A 144 -8.15 -18.06 13.90
C ALA A 144 -7.98 -16.55 14.15
N ASP A 145 -7.45 -15.79 13.18
CA ASP A 145 -7.31 -14.35 13.32
C ASP A 145 -8.64 -13.64 13.13
N THR A 146 -8.74 -12.45 13.72
CA THR A 146 -9.86 -11.54 13.45
C THR A 146 -9.55 -10.73 12.20
N PHE A 147 -10.52 -10.65 11.27
CA PHE A 147 -10.37 -9.75 10.12
C PHE A 147 -10.31 -8.29 10.62
N PRO A 148 -9.34 -7.49 10.17
CA PRO A 148 -9.16 -6.12 10.66
C PRO A 148 -10.34 -5.22 10.27
N PHE A 149 -10.39 -4.01 10.84
CA PHE A 149 -11.38 -2.97 10.51
C PHE A 149 -12.80 -3.20 11.06
N ASN A 150 -12.94 -3.95 12.16
CA ASN A 150 -14.17 -4.02 12.96
C ASN A 150 -15.44 -4.34 12.16
N GLY A 151 -15.37 -5.24 11.18
CA GLY A 151 -16.54 -5.64 10.42
C GLY A 151 -16.73 -4.93 9.08
N LEU A 152 -16.01 -3.83 8.83
CA LEU A 152 -16.26 -2.96 7.67
C LEU A 152 -16.15 -3.69 6.32
N PHE A 153 -15.26 -4.67 6.22
CA PHE A 153 -14.98 -5.40 4.98
C PHE A 153 -15.34 -6.88 5.05
N ASP A 154 -16.02 -7.31 6.12
CA ASP A 154 -16.28 -8.72 6.38
C ASP A 154 -17.16 -9.33 5.28
N ASP A 155 -18.28 -8.67 4.94
CA ASP A 155 -19.17 -9.08 3.85
C ASP A 155 -18.52 -8.92 2.47
N ALA A 156 -17.73 -7.88 2.27
CA ALA A 156 -17.00 -7.65 1.02
C ALA A 156 -15.97 -8.75 0.77
N CYS A 157 -15.28 -9.20 1.83
CA CYS A 157 -14.36 -10.33 1.75
C CYS A 157 -15.11 -11.62 1.40
N ALA A 158 -16.22 -11.91 2.07
CA ALA A 158 -17.02 -13.10 1.76
C ALA A 158 -17.51 -13.11 0.30
N ASN A 159 -18.04 -11.99 -0.19
CA ASN A 159 -18.49 -11.84 -1.57
C ASN A 159 -17.35 -12.00 -2.58
N TYR A 160 -16.16 -11.47 -2.26
CA TYR A 160 -14.96 -11.66 -3.09
C TYR A 160 -14.57 -13.14 -3.19
N LEU A 161 -14.56 -13.88 -2.07
CA LEU A 161 -14.28 -15.32 -2.06
C LEU A 161 -15.24 -16.09 -2.97
N VAL A 162 -16.54 -15.79 -2.87
CA VAL A 162 -17.58 -16.40 -3.71
C VAL A 162 -17.40 -16.05 -5.19
N GLY A 163 -17.12 -14.79 -5.49
CA GLY A 163 -16.87 -14.34 -6.87
C GLY A 163 -15.67 -15.03 -7.50
N MET A 164 -14.57 -15.19 -6.75
CA MET A 164 -13.36 -15.84 -7.24
C MET A 164 -13.56 -17.32 -7.61
N LEU A 165 -14.41 -18.05 -6.89
CA LEU A 165 -14.73 -19.43 -7.24
C LEU A 165 -15.62 -19.51 -8.48
N LYS A 166 -16.62 -18.62 -8.59
CA LYS A 166 -17.45 -18.55 -9.79
C LYS A 166 -16.64 -18.21 -11.04
N LEU A 167 -15.57 -17.42 -10.88
CA LEU A 167 -14.65 -17.09 -11.97
C LEU A 167 -13.59 -18.16 -12.26
N ALA A 168 -13.31 -19.07 -11.33
CA ALA A 168 -12.40 -20.18 -11.60
C ALA A 168 -12.90 -21.06 -12.76
N ASP A 169 -14.20 -21.03 -13.05
CA ASP A 169 -14.80 -21.65 -14.23
C ASP A 169 -14.57 -20.86 -15.54
N ASP A 170 -14.30 -19.54 -15.49
CA ASP A 170 -14.30 -18.64 -16.66
C ASP A 170 -12.91 -18.04 -17.05
N TYR A 171 -11.83 -18.32 -16.31
CA TYR A 171 -10.43 -18.03 -16.69
C TYR A 171 -10.08 -16.56 -17.07
N ASP A 172 -10.73 -15.54 -16.51
CA ASP A 172 -10.40 -14.12 -16.77
C ASP A 172 -9.85 -13.38 -15.53
N VAL A 173 -8.57 -13.01 -15.59
CA VAL A 173 -7.82 -12.31 -14.51
C VAL A 173 -8.23 -10.84 -14.38
N SER A 174 -8.81 -10.22 -15.41
CA SER A 174 -9.24 -8.81 -15.36
C SER A 174 -10.48 -8.63 -14.48
N VAL A 175 -11.33 -9.64 -14.42
CA VAL A 175 -12.58 -9.63 -13.63
C VAL A 175 -12.29 -9.73 -12.13
N GLU A 176 -11.22 -10.43 -11.74
CA GLU A 176 -10.80 -10.53 -10.34
C GLU A 176 -10.51 -9.15 -9.72
N PHE A 177 -9.76 -8.29 -10.42
CA PHE A 177 -9.47 -6.95 -9.93
C PHE A 177 -10.71 -6.07 -9.89
N ALA A 178 -11.60 -6.20 -10.87
CA ALA A 178 -12.86 -5.45 -10.91
C ALA A 178 -13.79 -5.81 -9.76
N LEU A 179 -13.93 -7.10 -9.43
CA LEU A 179 -14.75 -7.57 -8.30
C LEU A 179 -14.23 -7.05 -6.96
N ALA A 180 -12.91 -7.11 -6.75
CA ALA A 180 -12.31 -6.60 -5.53
C ALA A 180 -12.47 -5.08 -5.40
N ASP A 181 -12.21 -4.30 -6.47
CA ASP A 181 -12.36 -2.84 -6.42
C ASP A 181 -13.82 -2.44 -6.17
N ASP A 182 -14.79 -3.09 -6.82
CA ASP A 182 -16.22 -2.84 -6.63
C ASP A 182 -16.69 -3.24 -5.22
N ALA A 183 -16.28 -4.40 -4.70
CA ALA A 183 -16.62 -4.82 -3.34
C ALA A 183 -16.04 -3.87 -2.28
N ILE A 184 -14.80 -3.40 -2.47
CA ILE A 184 -14.14 -2.44 -1.56
C ILE A 184 -14.80 -1.06 -1.66
N ASP A 185 -15.08 -0.58 -2.87
CA ASP A 185 -15.74 0.72 -3.07
C ASP A 185 -17.12 0.74 -2.41
N ARG A 186 -17.92 -0.33 -2.58
CA ARG A 186 -19.22 -0.45 -1.90
C ARG A 186 -19.09 -0.47 -0.38
N ALA A 187 -18.12 -1.22 0.17
CA ALA A 187 -17.87 -1.26 1.60
C ALA A 187 -17.45 0.11 2.17
N LEU A 188 -16.74 0.90 1.38
CA LEU A 188 -16.36 2.28 1.72
C LEU A 188 -17.47 3.31 1.46
N GLY A 189 -18.60 2.90 0.88
CA GLY A 189 -19.68 3.82 0.46
C GLY A 189 -19.28 4.75 -0.70
N ILE A 190 -18.27 4.37 -1.50
CA ILE A 190 -17.81 5.11 -2.67
C ILE A 190 -18.74 4.76 -3.84
N ASP A 191 -19.47 5.75 -4.35
CA ASP A 191 -20.46 5.54 -5.40
C ASP A 191 -19.80 5.26 -6.76
N VAL A 192 -19.92 4.01 -7.21
CA VAL A 192 -19.30 3.49 -8.45
C VAL A 192 -19.89 4.17 -9.70
N HIS A 193 -21.08 4.76 -9.60
CA HIS A 193 -21.72 5.51 -10.69
C HIS A 193 -21.02 6.82 -11.06
N SER A 194 -20.08 7.32 -10.25
CA SER A 194 -19.22 8.46 -10.61
C SER A 194 -18.07 8.08 -11.56
N LYS A 195 -17.68 6.80 -11.63
CA LYS A 195 -16.58 6.31 -12.48
C LYS A 195 -17.02 5.94 -13.91
N ALA A 196 -18.32 5.83 -14.17
CA ALA A 196 -18.86 5.50 -15.49
C ALA A 196 -18.81 6.66 -16.51
N GLY A 197 -18.31 7.85 -16.10
CA GLY A 197 -18.24 9.04 -16.94
C GLY A 197 -17.00 9.18 -17.85
N THR A 198 -15.99 8.31 -17.74
CA THR A 198 -14.69 8.52 -18.43
C THR A 198 -14.14 7.32 -19.20
N LEU A 199 -14.97 6.30 -19.47
CA LEU A 199 -14.65 5.23 -20.43
C LEU A 199 -15.43 5.43 -21.74
N ARG A 200 -15.27 6.60 -22.37
CA ARG A 200 -15.57 6.78 -23.80
C ARG A 200 -14.37 7.36 -24.54
N ALA A 201 -13.82 6.51 -25.40
CA ALA A 201 -13.07 6.79 -26.62
C ALA A 201 -11.87 7.75 -26.53
N GLY A 202 -10.67 7.17 -26.58
CA GLY A 202 -9.45 7.92 -26.88
C GLY A 202 -8.20 7.07 -26.72
N CYS A 203 -8.04 6.03 -27.53
CA CYS A 203 -6.74 5.41 -27.73
C CYS A 203 -5.90 6.38 -28.58
N PRO A 204 -4.81 6.99 -28.06
CA PRO A 204 -3.86 7.66 -28.93
C PRO A 204 -3.00 6.55 -29.52
N LYS A 205 -3.21 6.27 -30.80
CA LYS A 205 -2.24 5.49 -31.59
C LYS A 205 -0.86 6.14 -31.42
N HIS A 206 0.10 5.33 -31.02
CA HIS A 206 1.52 5.61 -31.21
C HIS A 206 1.79 5.70 -32.71
N ASP A 207 1.74 6.90 -33.27
CA ASP A 207 2.32 7.17 -34.57
C ASP A 207 3.80 7.57 -34.37
N TYR A 208 4.67 6.63 -34.72
CA TYR A 208 6.04 6.91 -35.09
C TYR A 208 6.03 7.88 -36.28
N MET A 209 6.57 9.09 -36.10
CA MET A 209 7.16 9.82 -37.22
C MET A 209 8.48 10.47 -36.81
N VAL A 210 9.54 9.85 -37.31
CA VAL A 210 10.82 10.48 -37.62
C VAL A 210 10.57 11.57 -38.66
N GLN A 211 11.00 12.80 -38.40
CA GLN A 211 11.38 13.74 -39.46
C GLN A 211 12.49 14.68 -38.97
N THR A 212 13.68 14.39 -39.48
CA THR A 212 14.80 15.30 -39.70
C THR A 212 14.42 16.47 -40.63
N GLU A 213 14.94 17.67 -40.35
CA GLU A 213 15.56 18.66 -41.27
C GLU A 213 15.50 20.07 -40.63
N TYR A 214 16.64 20.71 -40.30
CA TYR A 214 17.39 21.66 -41.13
C TYR A 214 16.57 22.81 -41.74
N HIS A 215 16.63 24.01 -41.16
CA HIS A 215 17.21 25.21 -41.81
C HIS A 215 17.18 26.50 -40.96
N ARG A 216 18.35 27.16 -40.94
CA ARG A 216 18.68 28.60 -40.91
C ARG A 216 17.54 29.62 -40.71
N THR A 217 17.74 30.54 -39.77
CA THR A 217 18.17 31.93 -40.06
C THR A 217 18.90 32.52 -38.87
#